data_AF-A0A7X2MRZ8-F1
#
_entry.id   AF-A0A7X2MRZ8-F1
#
_cell.length_a   1.000
_cell.length_b   1.000
_cell.length_c   1.000
_cell.angle_alpha   90.00
_cell.angle_beta   90.00
_cell.angle_gamma   90.00
#
_symmetry.space_group_name_H-M   'P 1'
#
loop_
_entity.id
_entity.type
_entity.pdbx_description
1 polymer ?
#
loop_
_entity_poly.entity_id
_entity_poly.type
_entity_poly.pdbx_seq_one_letter_code
_entity_poly.pdbx_strand_id
1 'polypeptide(L)'
;QFAERRMPTLDEINEAAPDTPVFVLHLYDRALLNRAALKVVGYTKETPNPPGGEIQRDSNGNPTGLLIARPNAMILYATLAKGPKLPLEQQINSTRQFMRELNRLGLTSAIDAGGGFQNYPEDYEVIAELHQKKQMTLRIAYNLFTQRPGHELEDFEKWTDMLTPGQGSDYFRHNGAGEMLVFSAADFEDFLEPRPDLAPGMEDELERVVRHLVEHRWPFRLHATYDESISRMLDVFEKVNRDIPFNGLHWFFDHAETVTQRNIDRIKELGGGIAVQHRMAFQGEYF
;
A
#
# COMPACT_ATOMS: atom_id res chain seq x y z
N GLN A 1 2.69 24.00 3.95
CA GLN A 1 2.53 24.39 2.53
C GLN A 1 3.62 25.39 2.19
N PHE A 2 4.25 25.27 1.01
CA PHE A 2 5.28 26.21 0.55
C PHE A 2 4.72 27.63 0.38
N ALA A 3 5.55 28.64 0.59
CA ALA A 3 5.14 30.05 0.47
C ALA A 3 4.66 30.38 -0.94
N GLU A 4 5.26 29.72 -1.93
CA GLU A 4 5.03 29.86 -3.36
C GLU A 4 3.73 29.20 -3.82
N ARG A 5 3.08 28.39 -2.98
CA ARG A 5 1.82 27.66 -3.28
C ARG A 5 1.89 26.83 -4.58
N ARG A 6 3.08 26.31 -4.90
CA ARG A 6 3.34 25.38 -6.01
C ARG A 6 4.26 24.25 -5.55
N MET A 7 4.37 23.21 -6.37
CA MET A 7 5.42 22.20 -6.20
C MET A 7 6.81 22.80 -6.41
N PRO A 8 7.86 22.22 -5.79
CA PRO A 8 9.25 22.56 -6.13
C PRO A 8 9.54 22.23 -7.59
N THR A 9 10.40 23.03 -8.22
CA THR A 9 10.87 22.73 -9.58
C THR A 9 12.03 21.75 -9.55
N LEU A 10 12.27 21.05 -10.67
CA LEU A 10 13.44 20.17 -10.79
C LEU A 10 14.75 20.97 -10.66
N ASP A 11 14.79 22.21 -11.12
CA ASP A 11 15.96 23.08 -10.96
C ASP A 11 16.22 23.41 -9.48
N GLU A 12 15.18 23.74 -8.70
CA GLU A 12 15.29 23.99 -7.26
C GLU A 12 15.79 22.75 -6.50
N ILE A 13 15.29 21.56 -6.84
CA ILE A 13 15.75 20.31 -6.22
C ILE A 13 17.21 20.02 -6.60
N ASN A 14 17.58 20.25 -7.86
CA ASN A 14 18.95 20.09 -8.34
C ASN A 14 19.93 21.07 -7.70
N GLU A 15 19.51 22.31 -7.44
CA GLU A 15 20.31 23.33 -6.77
C GLU A 15 20.47 23.02 -5.27
N ALA A 16 19.39 22.62 -4.60
CA ALA A 16 19.40 22.30 -3.17
C ALA A 16 20.23 21.06 -2.84
N ALA A 17 20.28 20.08 -3.73
CA ALA A 17 21.02 18.83 -3.55
C ALA A 17 21.70 18.40 -4.87
N PRO A 18 22.87 18.98 -5.21
CA PRO A 18 23.53 18.68 -6.48
C PRO A 18 24.12 17.26 -6.55
N ASP A 19 24.64 16.77 -5.42
CA ASP A 19 25.41 15.53 -5.35
C ASP A 19 24.74 14.42 -4.51
N THR A 20 23.69 14.74 -3.77
CA THR A 20 22.92 13.78 -2.97
C THR A 20 21.67 13.35 -3.74
N PRO A 21 21.46 12.05 -4.03
CA PRO A 21 20.23 11.57 -4.66
C PRO A 21 18.98 12.00 -3.88
N VAL A 22 18.03 12.64 -4.56
CA VAL A 22 16.75 13.06 -4.00
C VAL A 22 15.61 12.41 -4.77
N PHE A 23 14.64 11.87 -4.03
CA PHE A 23 13.36 11.38 -4.53
C PHE A 23 12.25 12.02 -3.70
N VAL A 24 11.48 12.92 -4.30
CA VAL A 24 10.31 13.55 -3.66
C VAL A 24 9.06 12.90 -4.22
N LEU A 25 8.41 12.07 -3.40
CA LEU A 25 7.12 11.48 -3.73
C LEU A 25 6.02 12.52 -3.49
N HIS A 26 5.23 12.80 -4.51
CA HIS A 26 3.99 13.56 -4.36
C HIS A 26 2.84 12.57 -4.49
N LEU A 27 2.22 12.26 -3.35
CA LEU A 27 1.12 11.28 -3.25
C LEU A 27 1.50 9.99 -4.00
N TYR A 28 0.68 9.57 -4.97
CA TYR A 28 0.89 8.38 -5.76
C TYR A 28 0.85 8.67 -7.28
N ASP A 29 0.78 9.94 -7.67
CA ASP A 29 0.64 10.38 -9.06
C ASP A 29 1.98 10.76 -9.71
N ARG A 30 2.96 11.23 -8.92
CA ARG A 30 4.27 11.63 -9.46
C ARG A 30 5.41 11.59 -8.43
N ALA A 31 6.63 11.53 -8.96
CA ALA A 31 7.83 11.77 -8.17
C ALA A 31 8.80 12.71 -8.89
N LEU A 32 9.51 13.53 -8.11
CA LEU A 32 10.56 14.40 -8.61
C LEU A 32 11.91 13.87 -8.16
N LEU A 33 12.78 13.62 -9.13
CA LEU A 33 14.14 13.16 -8.96
C LEU A 33 15.10 14.26 -9.39
N ASN A 34 16.18 14.43 -8.64
CA ASN A 34 17.30 15.24 -9.11
C ASN A 34 18.22 14.44 -10.05
N ARG A 35 19.18 15.14 -10.65
CA ARG A 35 20.19 14.55 -11.55
C ARG A 35 21.03 13.48 -10.86
N ALA A 36 21.33 13.64 -9.56
CA ALA A 36 22.05 12.61 -8.80
C ALA A 36 21.24 11.32 -8.68
N ALA A 37 19.95 11.41 -8.39
CA ALA A 37 19.05 10.26 -8.32
C ALA A 37 18.87 9.58 -9.68
N LEU A 38 18.69 10.33 -10.77
CA LEU A 38 18.61 9.77 -12.13
C LEU A 38 19.83 8.89 -12.48
N LYS A 39 21.04 9.34 -12.09
CA LYS A 39 22.28 8.56 -12.28
C LYS A 39 22.26 7.26 -11.47
N VAL A 40 21.82 7.33 -10.21
CA VAL A 40 21.77 6.15 -9.31
C VAL A 40 20.76 5.12 -9.79
N VAL A 41 19.56 5.53 -10.20
CA VAL A 41 18.52 4.60 -10.68
C VAL A 41 18.74 4.15 -12.13
N GLY A 42 19.75 4.71 -12.80
CA GLY A 42 20.17 4.31 -14.15
C GLY A 42 19.22 4.74 -15.26
N TYR A 43 18.44 5.81 -15.08
CA TYR A 43 17.55 6.31 -16.12
C TYR A 43 18.31 7.16 -17.14
N THR A 44 18.20 6.77 -18.41
CA THR A 44 18.88 7.39 -19.56
C THR A 44 17.88 7.73 -20.66
N LYS A 45 18.35 8.28 -21.79
CA LYS A 45 17.51 8.53 -22.97
C LYS A 45 16.95 7.23 -23.59
N GLU A 46 17.64 6.12 -23.39
CA GLU A 46 17.27 4.79 -23.90
C GLU A 46 16.33 4.01 -22.98
N THR A 47 16.12 4.48 -21.75
CA THR A 47 15.19 3.79 -20.82
C THR A 47 13.76 3.90 -21.35
N PRO A 48 13.07 2.79 -21.64
CA PRO A 48 11.67 2.85 -22.04
C PRO A 48 10.80 3.29 -20.86
N ASN A 49 9.65 3.89 -21.16
CA ASN A 49 8.59 4.07 -20.19
C ASN A 49 8.07 2.69 -19.74
N PRO A 50 7.89 2.45 -18.43
CA PRO A 50 7.26 1.22 -17.98
C PRO A 50 5.76 1.22 -18.34
N PRO A 51 5.10 0.05 -18.37
CA PRO A 51 3.65 -0.01 -18.44
C PRO A 51 3.02 0.84 -17.34
N GLY A 52 2.12 1.74 -17.74
CA GLY A 52 1.41 2.61 -16.81
C GLY A 52 2.28 3.68 -16.10
N GLY A 53 3.36 4.12 -16.74
CA GLY A 53 4.17 5.22 -16.20
C GLY A 53 4.95 5.96 -17.27
N GLU A 54 5.32 7.19 -16.97
CA GLU A 54 6.09 8.06 -17.85
C GLU A 54 7.35 8.55 -17.13
N ILE A 55 8.50 8.36 -17.78
CA ILE A 55 9.73 9.08 -17.45
C ILE A 55 9.72 10.33 -18.34
N GLN A 56 9.41 11.50 -17.78
CA GLN A 56 9.32 12.73 -18.57
C GLN A 56 10.70 13.06 -19.17
N ARG A 57 10.70 13.51 -20.43
CA ARG A 57 11.91 13.86 -21.19
C ARG A 57 11.90 15.30 -21.66
N ASP A 58 13.09 15.90 -21.73
CA ASP A 58 13.31 17.19 -22.36
C ASP A 58 13.28 17.08 -23.91
N SER A 59 13.45 18.21 -24.59
CA SER A 59 13.47 18.27 -26.06
C SER A 59 14.64 17.52 -26.70
N ASN A 60 15.67 17.15 -25.93
CA ASN A 60 16.82 16.37 -26.37
C ASN A 60 16.68 14.87 -26.04
N GLY A 61 15.55 14.47 -25.43
CA GLY A 61 15.26 13.10 -25.03
C GLY A 61 15.86 12.69 -23.68
N ASN A 62 16.50 13.60 -22.94
CA ASN A 62 17.06 13.27 -21.62
C ASN A 62 15.95 13.22 -20.57
N PRO A 63 15.99 12.28 -19.60
CA PRO A 63 15.08 12.31 -18.46
C PRO A 63 15.19 13.64 -17.71
N THR A 64 14.06 14.31 -17.47
CA THR A 64 14.04 15.57 -16.71
C THR A 64 14.24 15.34 -15.22
N GLY A 65 13.75 14.22 -14.72
CA GLY A 65 13.63 13.91 -13.29
C GLY A 65 12.19 13.78 -12.82
N LEU A 66 11.20 14.19 -13.63
CA LEU A 66 9.79 13.97 -13.31
C LEU A 66 9.33 12.58 -13.77
N LEU A 67 8.73 11.83 -12.85
CA LEU A 67 8.02 10.58 -13.11
C LEU A 67 6.52 10.81 -12.94
N ILE A 68 5.72 10.28 -13.85
CA ILE A 68 4.25 10.33 -13.76
C ILE A 68 3.73 8.89 -13.74
N ALA A 69 2.88 8.59 -12.77
CA ALA A 69 2.19 7.32 -12.60
C ALA A 69 0.82 7.37 -13.26
N ARG A 70 0.43 6.32 -14.01
CA ARG A 70 -0.88 6.21 -14.68
C ARG A 70 -1.28 4.76 -14.95
N PRO A 71 -2.29 4.15 -14.32
CA PRO A 71 -3.19 4.70 -13.31
C PRO A 71 -2.72 4.44 -11.87
N ASN A 72 -1.49 3.93 -11.67
CA ASN A 72 -1.02 3.53 -10.35
C ASN A 72 0.47 3.82 -10.15
N ALA A 73 0.88 3.78 -8.88
CA ALA A 73 2.22 4.15 -8.42
C ALA A 73 3.34 3.16 -8.76
N MET A 74 3.12 2.18 -9.66
CA MET A 74 4.10 1.13 -9.94
C MET A 74 5.46 1.68 -10.39
N ILE A 75 5.49 2.70 -11.26
CA ILE A 75 6.74 3.36 -11.66
C ILE A 75 7.45 4.01 -10.47
N LEU A 76 6.71 4.59 -9.52
CA LEU A 76 7.25 5.28 -8.36
C LEU A 76 7.91 4.28 -7.41
N TYR A 77 7.23 3.17 -7.10
CA TYR A 77 7.77 2.10 -6.27
C TYR A 77 8.96 1.40 -6.94
N ALA A 78 8.84 1.04 -8.22
CA ALA A 78 9.92 0.40 -8.97
C ALA A 78 11.17 1.30 -9.06
N THR A 79 10.99 2.62 -9.14
CA THR A 79 12.11 3.57 -9.10
C THR A 79 12.73 3.62 -7.71
N LEU A 80 11.91 3.76 -6.66
CA LEU A 80 12.39 3.85 -5.28
C LEU A 80 13.19 2.58 -4.89
N ALA A 81 12.75 1.40 -5.34
CA ALA A 81 13.43 0.13 -5.12
C ALA A 81 14.81 0.02 -5.79
N LYS A 82 15.10 0.84 -6.82
CA LYS A 82 16.45 0.94 -7.42
C LYS A 82 17.39 1.84 -6.61
N GLY A 83 16.87 2.58 -5.64
CA GLY A 83 17.65 3.41 -4.75
C GLY A 83 18.54 2.58 -3.80
N PRO A 84 19.52 3.21 -3.15
CA PRO A 84 20.38 2.53 -2.19
C PRO A 84 19.55 2.06 -0.97
N LYS A 85 19.72 0.80 -0.57
CA LYS A 85 19.16 0.28 0.68
C LYS A 85 20.06 0.68 1.85
N LEU A 86 19.47 1.17 2.93
CA LEU A 86 20.20 1.49 4.15
C LEU A 86 20.79 0.21 4.78
N PRO A 87 21.98 0.24 5.38
CA PRO A 87 22.47 -0.84 6.23
C PRO A 87 21.47 -1.17 7.35
N LEU A 88 21.42 -2.43 7.79
CA LEU A 88 20.44 -2.89 8.79
C LEU A 88 20.41 -2.03 10.06
N GLU A 89 21.57 -1.66 10.60
CA GLU A 89 21.68 -0.78 11.78
C GLU A 89 20.99 0.58 11.57
N GLN A 90 21.10 1.14 10.37
CA GLN A 90 20.45 2.40 10.03
C GLN A 90 18.95 2.23 9.84
N GLN A 91 18.49 1.09 9.32
CA GLN A 91 17.05 0.78 9.27
C GLN A 91 16.46 0.69 10.68
N ILE A 92 17.14 -0.01 11.60
CA ILE A 92 16.74 -0.11 13.03
C ILE A 92 16.67 1.28 13.67
N ASN A 93 17.70 2.11 13.48
CA ASN A 93 17.71 3.47 14.01
C ASN A 93 16.61 4.33 13.39
N SER A 94 16.37 4.21 12.08
CA SER A 94 15.30 4.91 11.37
C SER A 94 13.92 4.55 11.93
N THR A 95 13.64 3.26 12.11
CA THR A 95 12.36 2.79 12.68
C THR A 95 12.18 3.27 14.13
N ARG A 96 13.24 3.36 14.93
CA ARG A 96 13.16 3.98 16.27
C ARG A 96 12.80 5.46 16.22
N GLN A 97 13.37 6.20 15.28
CA GLN A 97 13.05 7.62 15.09
C GLN A 97 11.62 7.81 14.60
N PHE A 98 11.15 6.96 13.68
CA PHE A 98 9.77 6.92 13.22
C PHE A 98 8.80 6.73 14.40
N MET A 99 9.02 5.72 15.25
CA MET A 99 8.16 5.49 16.42
C MET A 99 8.17 6.67 17.39
N ARG A 100 9.34 7.28 17.63
CA ARG A 100 9.48 8.48 18.47
C ARG A 100 8.66 9.64 17.91
N GLU A 101 8.69 9.86 16.60
CA GLU A 101 7.96 10.97 15.98
C GLU A 101 6.45 10.77 16.07
N LEU A 102 5.96 9.55 15.84
CA LEU A 102 4.55 9.24 16.06
C LEU A 102 4.15 9.43 17.54
N ASN A 103 4.98 9.02 18.50
CA ASN A 103 4.72 9.28 19.91
C ASN A 103 4.71 10.78 20.24
N ARG A 104 5.55 11.60 19.59
CA ARG A 104 5.55 13.07 19.75
C ARG A 104 4.21 13.68 19.35
N LEU A 105 3.51 13.05 18.40
CA LEU A 105 2.16 13.41 17.96
C LEU A 105 1.04 12.76 18.80
N GLY A 106 1.39 12.01 19.85
CA GLY A 106 0.44 11.32 20.72
C GLY A 106 -0.05 9.97 20.19
N LEU A 107 0.47 9.49 19.06
CA LEU A 107 0.13 8.18 18.53
C LEU A 107 0.86 7.08 19.32
N THR A 108 0.12 6.05 19.72
CA THR A 108 0.63 4.94 20.55
C THR A 108 0.40 3.56 19.93
N SER A 109 -0.29 3.50 18.80
CA SER A 109 -0.52 2.28 18.03
C SER A 109 -0.64 2.58 16.55
N ALA A 110 -0.25 1.63 15.72
CA ALA A 110 -0.43 1.65 14.28
C ALA A 110 -0.90 0.27 13.81
N ILE A 111 -1.68 0.26 12.74
CA ILE A 111 -1.97 -0.95 11.99
C ILE A 111 -1.09 -0.88 10.76
N ASP A 112 -0.21 -1.87 10.62
CA ASP A 112 0.46 -2.11 9.34
C ASP A 112 -0.55 -2.86 8.48
N ALA A 113 -1.12 -2.15 7.51
CA ALA A 113 -2.13 -2.70 6.63
C ALA A 113 -1.53 -3.72 5.66
N GLY A 114 -0.21 -3.86 5.56
CA GLY A 114 0.46 -4.62 4.51
C GLY A 114 0.52 -3.82 3.21
N GLY A 115 1.62 -3.92 2.47
CA GLY A 115 1.79 -3.26 1.17
C GLY A 115 3.23 -2.85 0.89
N GLY A 116 3.43 -2.11 -0.21
CA GLY A 116 4.73 -1.50 -0.53
C GLY A 116 5.87 -2.49 -0.79
N PHE A 117 5.56 -3.69 -1.31
CA PHE A 117 6.53 -4.77 -1.58
C PHE A 117 7.25 -5.32 -0.34
N GLN A 118 6.65 -5.21 0.86
CA GLN A 118 7.18 -5.84 2.06
C GLN A 118 6.98 -7.37 2.01
N ASN A 119 8.06 -8.09 1.76
CA ASN A 119 8.05 -9.55 1.73
C ASN A 119 8.14 -10.12 3.14
N TYR A 120 7.28 -11.08 3.41
CA TYR A 120 7.22 -11.78 4.69
C TYR A 120 7.88 -13.17 4.55
N PRO A 121 8.81 -13.53 5.45
CA PRO A 121 9.19 -12.82 6.68
C PRO A 121 10.33 -11.80 6.56
N GLU A 122 11.03 -11.72 5.42
CA GLU A 122 12.34 -11.07 5.32
C GLU A 122 12.32 -9.57 5.64
N ASP A 123 11.33 -8.83 5.16
CA ASP A 123 11.24 -7.37 5.38
C ASP A 123 10.69 -7.01 6.78
N TYR A 124 10.31 -8.00 7.59
CA TYR A 124 9.86 -7.82 8.97
C TYR A 124 10.98 -7.95 10.02
N GLU A 125 12.22 -8.28 9.60
CA GLU A 125 13.37 -8.47 10.49
C GLU A 125 13.61 -7.26 11.41
N VAL A 126 13.53 -6.05 10.86
CA VAL A 126 13.82 -4.81 11.61
C VAL A 126 12.85 -4.62 12.79
N ILE A 127 11.55 -4.78 12.54
CA ILE A 127 10.55 -4.58 13.60
C ILE A 127 10.54 -5.76 14.58
N ALA A 128 10.81 -6.98 14.10
CA ALA A 128 10.97 -8.16 14.94
C ALA A 128 12.18 -8.03 15.89
N GLU A 129 13.31 -7.50 15.42
CA GLU A 129 14.48 -7.26 16.26
C GLU A 129 14.19 -6.20 17.33
N LEU A 130 13.55 -5.09 16.96
CA LEU A 130 13.12 -4.05 17.91
C LEU A 130 12.16 -4.61 18.96
N HIS A 131 11.23 -5.47 18.54
CA HIS A 131 10.31 -6.16 19.45
C HIS A 131 11.08 -7.05 20.43
N GLN A 132 11.96 -7.92 19.94
CA GLN A 132 12.76 -8.85 20.75
C GLN A 132 13.65 -8.10 21.76
N LYS A 133 14.23 -6.97 21.35
CA LYS A 133 15.05 -6.09 22.20
C LYS A 133 14.24 -5.17 23.11
N LYS A 134 12.89 -5.25 23.10
CA LYS A 134 11.97 -4.40 23.88
C LYS A 134 12.17 -2.90 23.61
N GLN A 135 12.45 -2.55 22.35
CA GLN A 135 12.72 -1.18 21.90
C GLN A 135 11.53 -0.54 21.16
N MET A 136 10.41 -1.25 21.02
CA MET A 136 9.20 -0.69 20.45
C MET A 136 8.52 0.28 21.42
N THR A 137 8.13 1.45 20.92
CA THR A 137 7.32 2.44 21.66
C THR A 137 5.94 2.65 21.05
N LEU A 138 5.66 1.98 19.92
CA LEU A 138 4.34 1.86 19.31
C LEU A 138 3.88 0.41 19.39
N ARG A 139 2.57 0.22 19.58
CA ARG A 139 1.92 -1.09 19.38
C ARG A 139 1.59 -1.27 17.90
N ILE A 140 2.14 -2.30 17.26
CA ILE A 140 1.94 -2.57 15.84
C ILE A 140 1.20 -3.89 15.68
N ALA A 141 0.06 -3.82 15.01
CA ALA A 141 -0.66 -5.00 14.53
C ALA A 141 -0.51 -5.05 13.00
N TYR A 142 0.09 -6.13 12.48
CA TYR A 142 0.42 -6.22 11.05
C TYR A 142 -0.48 -7.20 10.31
N ASN A 143 -0.78 -6.89 9.06
CA ASN A 143 -1.49 -7.75 8.12
C ASN A 143 -0.55 -8.17 6.99
N LEU A 144 -0.79 -9.33 6.39
CA LEU A 144 -0.01 -9.83 5.27
C LEU A 144 -0.80 -9.67 3.97
N PHE A 145 -0.16 -9.08 2.97
CA PHE A 145 -0.71 -8.91 1.62
C PHE A 145 -0.02 -9.87 0.66
N THR A 146 -0.70 -10.23 -0.43
CA THR A 146 -0.14 -11.15 -1.44
C THR A 146 1.17 -10.66 -2.07
N GLN A 147 2.12 -11.56 -2.32
CA GLN A 147 3.46 -11.22 -2.81
C GLN A 147 3.71 -11.70 -4.24
N ARG A 148 3.02 -12.76 -4.67
CA ARG A 148 3.26 -13.40 -5.97
C ARG A 148 2.00 -13.34 -6.85
N PRO A 149 1.97 -12.52 -7.91
CA PRO A 149 0.85 -12.49 -8.85
C PRO A 149 0.57 -13.88 -9.43
N GLY A 150 -0.69 -14.30 -9.39
CA GLY A 150 -1.16 -15.63 -9.81
C GLY A 150 -0.93 -16.77 -8.80
N HIS A 151 -0.30 -16.50 -7.67
CA HIS A 151 -0.04 -17.46 -6.58
C HIS A 151 -0.58 -16.95 -5.23
N GLU A 152 -1.57 -16.07 -5.26
CA GLU A 152 -2.06 -15.34 -4.09
C GLU A 152 -2.65 -16.28 -3.03
N LEU A 153 -3.41 -17.30 -3.47
CA LEU A 153 -3.93 -18.32 -2.56
C LEU A 153 -2.81 -19.11 -1.86
N GLU A 154 -1.77 -19.51 -2.60
CA GLU A 154 -0.64 -20.26 -2.03
C GLU A 154 0.10 -19.43 -0.96
N ASP A 155 0.21 -18.11 -1.17
CA ASP A 155 0.79 -17.20 -0.20
C ASP A 155 0.00 -17.25 1.13
N PHE A 156 -1.33 -17.15 1.05
CA PHE A 156 -2.18 -17.22 2.25
C PHE A 156 -2.24 -18.61 2.88
N GLU A 157 -2.26 -19.69 2.09
CA GLU A 157 -2.17 -21.08 2.58
C GLU A 157 -0.90 -21.27 3.41
N LYS A 158 0.24 -20.85 2.88
CA LYS A 158 1.52 -20.88 3.60
C LYS A 158 1.47 -20.08 4.89
N TRP A 159 0.89 -18.89 4.89
CA TRP A 159 0.86 -18.05 6.10
C TRP A 159 -0.12 -18.53 7.16
N THR A 160 -1.27 -19.09 6.77
CA THR A 160 -2.22 -19.72 7.71
C THR A 160 -1.64 -20.95 8.41
N ASP A 161 -0.69 -21.65 7.78
CA ASP A 161 0.05 -22.75 8.42
C ASP A 161 1.11 -22.26 9.42
N MET A 162 1.64 -21.05 9.23
CA MET A 162 2.74 -20.49 10.00
C MET A 162 2.30 -19.57 11.14
N LEU A 163 1.13 -18.95 11.01
CA LEU A 163 0.66 -17.87 11.88
C LEU A 163 -0.76 -18.09 12.36
N THR A 164 -1.08 -17.51 13.50
CA THR A 164 -2.45 -17.39 14.01
C THR A 164 -2.79 -15.93 14.28
N PRO A 165 -4.04 -15.47 14.02
CA PRO A 165 -4.45 -14.12 14.37
C PRO A 165 -4.23 -13.84 15.87
N GLY A 166 -3.57 -12.73 16.18
CA GLY A 166 -3.16 -12.36 17.53
C GLY A 166 -1.81 -12.92 17.98
N GLN A 167 -1.15 -13.76 17.18
CA GLN A 167 0.19 -14.27 17.49
C GLN A 167 1.20 -13.13 17.68
N GLY A 168 1.90 -13.14 18.81
CA GLY A 168 2.88 -12.11 19.18
C GLY A 168 2.67 -11.64 20.62
N SER A 169 2.61 -10.31 20.81
CA SER A 169 2.43 -9.65 22.10
C SER A 169 1.59 -8.38 21.97
N ASP A 170 1.32 -7.69 23.07
CA ASP A 170 0.60 -6.41 23.07
C ASP A 170 1.29 -5.30 22.25
N TYR A 171 2.60 -5.43 21.99
CA TYR A 171 3.38 -4.45 21.22
C TYR A 171 3.55 -4.81 19.75
N PHE A 172 3.55 -6.10 19.41
CA PHE A 172 3.79 -6.57 18.06
C PHE A 172 3.05 -7.88 17.86
N ARG A 173 2.06 -7.88 16.97
CA ARG A 173 1.25 -9.06 16.71
C ARG A 173 0.75 -9.13 15.28
N HIS A 174 0.58 -10.34 14.79
CA HIS A 174 -0.10 -10.60 13.54
C HIS A 174 -1.61 -10.40 13.71
N ASN A 175 -2.25 -9.72 12.77
CA ASN A 175 -3.69 -9.43 12.80
C ASN A 175 -4.47 -10.24 11.77
N GLY A 176 -3.93 -10.45 10.58
CA GLY A 176 -4.58 -11.21 9.52
C GLY A 176 -4.08 -10.83 8.11
N ALA A 177 -4.97 -10.84 7.14
CA ALA A 177 -4.66 -10.60 5.72
C ALA A 177 -5.02 -9.18 5.25
N GLY A 178 -4.39 -8.72 4.19
CA GLY A 178 -4.69 -7.45 3.52
C GLY A 178 -3.47 -6.53 3.41
N GLU A 179 -3.61 -5.32 2.86
CA GLU A 179 -4.83 -4.75 2.27
C GLU A 179 -5.05 -5.20 0.82
N MET A 180 -4.11 -5.94 0.23
CA MET A 180 -4.25 -6.55 -1.09
C MET A 180 -4.35 -8.07 -0.96
N LEU A 181 -5.54 -8.61 -1.23
CA LEU A 181 -5.79 -10.06 -1.19
C LEU A 181 -5.50 -10.73 -2.54
N VAL A 182 -5.89 -10.09 -3.65
CA VAL A 182 -5.56 -10.54 -5.00
C VAL A 182 -5.21 -9.34 -5.87
N PHE A 183 -4.22 -9.48 -6.75
CA PHE A 183 -3.79 -8.37 -7.62
C PHE A 183 -4.89 -7.92 -8.58
N SER A 184 -5.78 -8.83 -8.98
CA SER A 184 -6.92 -8.55 -9.87
C SER A 184 -8.00 -7.66 -9.26
N ALA A 185 -8.00 -7.49 -7.92
CA ALA A 185 -8.93 -6.65 -7.17
C ALA A 185 -8.38 -5.25 -6.84
N ALA A 186 -7.15 -4.92 -7.26
CA ALA A 186 -6.54 -3.63 -7.00
C ALA A 186 -7.15 -2.55 -7.90
N ASP A 187 -7.98 -1.66 -7.33
CA ASP A 187 -8.66 -0.59 -8.07
C ASP A 187 -7.98 0.78 -8.00
N PHE A 188 -6.88 0.93 -7.25
CA PHE A 188 -5.97 2.08 -7.18
C PHE A 188 -6.62 3.50 -7.18
N GLU A 189 -6.26 4.23 -6.14
CA GLU A 189 -6.68 5.57 -5.73
C GLU A 189 -6.19 6.81 -6.54
N ASP A 190 -6.01 6.73 -7.86
CA ASP A 190 -5.59 7.90 -8.66
C ASP A 190 -6.77 8.63 -9.33
N PHE A 191 -7.36 9.59 -8.62
CA PHE A 191 -8.49 10.39 -9.12
C PHE A 191 -8.15 11.33 -10.27
N LEU A 192 -6.88 11.46 -10.67
CA LEU A 192 -6.50 12.21 -11.87
C LEU A 192 -6.64 11.37 -13.15
N GLU A 193 -6.83 10.06 -13.00
CA GLU A 193 -6.97 9.12 -14.10
C GLU A 193 -8.38 8.49 -14.07
N PRO A 194 -8.87 7.94 -15.19
CA PRO A 194 -10.14 7.23 -15.20
C PRO A 194 -10.13 6.06 -14.20
N ARG A 195 -11.26 5.87 -13.50
CA ARG A 195 -11.49 4.68 -12.65
C ARG A 195 -11.10 3.41 -13.44
N PRO A 196 -10.23 2.54 -12.89
CA PRO A 196 -9.90 1.30 -13.58
C PRO A 196 -11.06 0.31 -13.52
N ASP A 197 -11.19 -0.49 -14.56
CA ASP A 197 -12.08 -1.66 -14.55
C ASP A 197 -11.31 -2.87 -14.03
N LEU A 198 -11.83 -3.48 -12.96
CA LEU A 198 -11.25 -4.69 -12.38
C LEU A 198 -11.34 -5.86 -13.38
N ALA A 199 -10.36 -6.77 -13.32
CA ALA A 199 -10.24 -7.89 -14.23
C ALA A 199 -11.52 -8.76 -14.23
N PRO A 200 -11.92 -9.36 -15.38
CA PRO A 200 -13.11 -10.22 -15.44
C PRO A 200 -13.07 -11.48 -14.58
N GLY A 201 -11.87 -11.95 -14.18
CA GLY A 201 -11.68 -13.13 -13.32
C GLY A 201 -11.49 -12.82 -11.83
N MET A 202 -11.63 -11.54 -11.45
CA MET A 202 -11.35 -11.08 -10.09
C MET A 202 -12.20 -11.80 -9.04
N GLU A 203 -13.49 -12.03 -9.31
CA GLU A 203 -14.41 -12.66 -8.37
C GLU A 203 -13.99 -14.09 -8.02
N ASP A 204 -13.57 -14.88 -9.01
CA ASP A 204 -13.14 -16.26 -8.81
C ASP A 204 -11.83 -16.34 -8.01
N GLU A 205 -10.88 -15.45 -8.31
CA GLU A 205 -9.62 -15.35 -7.59
C GLU A 205 -9.83 -14.89 -6.14
N LEU A 206 -10.62 -13.82 -5.95
CA LEU A 206 -10.93 -13.28 -4.64
C LEU A 206 -11.75 -14.28 -3.80
N GLU A 207 -12.71 -14.99 -4.39
CA GLU A 207 -13.51 -15.99 -3.70
C GLU A 207 -12.64 -17.09 -3.10
N ARG A 208 -11.67 -17.61 -3.86
CA ARG A 208 -10.76 -18.65 -3.38
C ARG A 208 -9.97 -18.20 -2.16
N VAL A 209 -9.41 -16.98 -2.21
CA VAL A 209 -8.66 -16.41 -1.08
C VAL A 209 -9.57 -16.13 0.12
N VAL A 210 -10.74 -15.50 -0.09
CA VAL A 210 -11.66 -15.17 1.00
C VAL A 210 -12.22 -16.42 1.67
N ARG A 211 -12.56 -17.47 0.90
CA ARG A 211 -12.97 -18.77 1.48
C ARG A 211 -11.89 -19.32 2.40
N HIS A 212 -10.66 -19.39 1.91
CA HIS A 212 -9.52 -19.87 2.70
C HIS A 212 -9.36 -19.09 4.01
N LEU A 213 -9.39 -17.75 3.95
CA LEU A 213 -9.27 -16.89 5.13
C LEU A 213 -10.43 -17.09 6.11
N VAL A 214 -11.66 -17.21 5.61
CA VAL A 214 -12.86 -17.40 6.44
C VAL A 214 -12.88 -18.78 7.10
N GLU A 215 -12.48 -19.84 6.39
CA GLU A 215 -12.32 -21.20 6.91
C GLU A 215 -11.32 -21.24 8.07
N HIS A 216 -10.23 -20.51 7.95
CA HIS A 216 -9.18 -20.41 8.97
C HIS A 216 -9.46 -19.31 10.02
N ARG A 217 -10.60 -18.61 9.93
CA ARG A 217 -11.00 -17.51 10.82
C ARG A 217 -9.95 -16.40 10.89
N TRP A 218 -9.27 -16.13 9.78
CA TRP A 218 -8.33 -15.02 9.65
C TRP A 218 -9.06 -13.71 9.33
N PRO A 219 -8.94 -12.68 10.19
CA PRO A 219 -9.42 -11.35 9.86
C PRO A 219 -8.76 -10.86 8.56
N PHE A 220 -9.48 -10.08 7.77
CA PHE A 220 -8.92 -9.59 6.52
C PHE A 220 -9.33 -8.16 6.20
N ARG A 221 -8.54 -7.52 5.36
CA ARG A 221 -8.82 -6.19 4.83
C ARG A 221 -8.65 -6.20 3.32
N LEU A 222 -9.39 -5.34 2.63
CA LEU A 222 -9.30 -5.22 1.19
C LEU A 222 -9.32 -3.74 0.80
N HIS A 223 -8.30 -3.33 0.05
CA HIS A 223 -8.25 -2.05 -0.64
C HIS A 223 -9.43 -1.95 -1.60
N ALA A 224 -10.25 -0.92 -1.44
CA ALA A 224 -11.37 -0.65 -2.34
C ALA A 224 -11.70 0.84 -2.34
N THR A 225 -11.31 1.54 -3.40
CA THR A 225 -11.56 2.98 -3.55
C THR A 225 -12.99 3.25 -4.05
N TYR A 226 -13.44 2.45 -5.03
CA TYR A 226 -14.63 2.79 -5.82
C TYR A 226 -15.86 1.91 -5.50
N ASP A 227 -17.05 2.51 -5.50
CA ASP A 227 -18.34 1.82 -5.29
C ASP A 227 -18.57 0.65 -6.27
N GLU A 228 -18.12 0.78 -7.51
CA GLU A 228 -18.20 -0.28 -8.52
C GLU A 228 -17.36 -1.50 -8.14
N SER A 229 -16.14 -1.26 -7.63
CA SER A 229 -15.27 -2.31 -7.10
C SER A 229 -15.88 -2.95 -5.85
N ILE A 230 -16.30 -2.11 -4.89
CA ILE A 230 -16.93 -2.54 -3.64
C ILE A 230 -18.15 -3.40 -3.92
N SER A 231 -18.97 -3.03 -4.92
CA SER A 231 -20.15 -3.82 -5.32
C SER A 231 -19.78 -5.24 -5.70
N ARG A 232 -18.76 -5.42 -6.55
CA ARG A 232 -18.27 -6.73 -7.01
C ARG A 232 -17.63 -7.54 -5.88
N MET A 233 -16.82 -6.87 -5.04
CA MET A 233 -16.19 -7.51 -3.88
C MET A 233 -17.24 -7.99 -2.86
N LEU A 234 -18.30 -7.20 -2.63
CA LEU A 234 -19.42 -7.59 -1.76
C LEU A 234 -20.20 -8.77 -2.34
N ASP A 235 -20.38 -8.88 -3.66
CA ASP A 235 -21.03 -10.04 -4.27
C ASP A 235 -20.26 -11.34 -3.92
N VAL A 236 -18.92 -11.29 -3.91
CA VAL A 236 -18.07 -12.39 -3.45
C VAL A 236 -18.25 -12.64 -1.96
N PHE A 237 -18.19 -11.60 -1.12
CA PHE A 237 -18.29 -11.77 0.34
C PHE A 237 -19.66 -12.33 0.75
N GLU A 238 -20.75 -11.88 0.14
CA GLU A 238 -22.11 -12.40 0.36
C GLU A 238 -22.24 -13.86 -0.08
N LYS A 239 -21.62 -14.22 -1.21
CA LYS A 239 -21.55 -15.61 -1.67
C LYS A 239 -20.81 -16.49 -0.67
N VAL A 240 -19.63 -16.09 -0.21
CA VAL A 240 -18.86 -16.84 0.78
C VAL A 240 -19.59 -16.91 2.11
N ASN A 241 -20.15 -15.81 2.61
CA ASN A 241 -20.85 -15.77 3.90
C ASN A 241 -22.10 -16.66 3.94
N ARG A 242 -22.77 -16.88 2.80
CA ARG A 242 -23.89 -17.83 2.71
C ARG A 242 -23.44 -19.28 2.91
N ASP A 243 -22.25 -19.62 2.44
CA ASP A 243 -21.72 -20.99 2.50
C ASP A 243 -20.92 -21.23 3.80
N ILE A 244 -20.13 -20.23 4.22
CA ILE A 244 -19.25 -20.24 5.39
C ILE A 244 -19.46 -18.92 6.15
N PRO A 245 -20.36 -18.91 7.15
CA PRO A 245 -20.74 -17.68 7.83
C PRO A 245 -19.55 -16.95 8.47
N PHE A 246 -19.43 -15.64 8.20
CA PHE A 246 -18.42 -14.78 8.79
C PHE A 246 -18.59 -14.73 10.30
N ASN A 247 -19.83 -14.69 10.81
CA ASN A 247 -20.20 -14.96 12.21
C ASN A 247 -19.21 -14.38 13.24
N GLY A 248 -19.00 -13.07 13.21
CA GLY A 248 -18.07 -12.35 14.10
C GLY A 248 -16.61 -12.28 13.61
N LEU A 249 -16.28 -12.79 12.42
CA LEU A 249 -14.99 -12.55 11.78
C LEU A 249 -14.87 -11.08 11.39
N HIS A 250 -13.81 -10.41 11.86
CA HIS A 250 -13.59 -9.00 11.55
C HIS A 250 -13.01 -8.83 10.15
N TRP A 251 -13.61 -7.95 9.36
CA TRP A 251 -13.09 -7.55 8.06
C TRP A 251 -13.43 -6.10 7.74
N PHE A 252 -12.62 -5.47 6.88
CA PHE A 252 -12.78 -4.07 6.52
C PHE A 252 -12.48 -3.83 5.04
N PHE A 253 -13.20 -2.88 4.43
CA PHE A 253 -12.67 -2.19 3.26
C PHE A 253 -11.75 -1.06 3.71
N ASP A 254 -10.58 -0.96 3.09
CA ASP A 254 -9.70 0.19 3.19
C ASP A 254 -10.11 1.22 2.13
N HIS A 255 -10.14 2.49 2.52
CA HIS A 255 -10.48 3.66 1.71
C HIS A 255 -11.99 3.93 1.57
N ALA A 256 -12.64 3.28 0.61
CA ALA A 256 -14.05 3.42 0.28
C ALA A 256 -14.51 4.86 -0.04
N GLU A 257 -13.69 5.64 -0.75
CA GLU A 257 -13.95 7.06 -1.01
C GLU A 257 -15.28 7.32 -1.75
N THR A 258 -15.68 6.47 -2.70
CA THR A 258 -16.91 6.69 -3.47
C THR A 258 -18.09 5.82 -3.05
N VAL A 259 -17.96 5.08 -1.93
CA VAL A 259 -18.98 4.11 -1.48
C VAL A 259 -20.37 4.73 -1.33
N THR A 260 -21.38 4.05 -1.86
CA THR A 260 -22.77 4.48 -1.78
C THR A 260 -23.46 3.97 -0.50
N GLN A 261 -24.58 4.62 -0.12
CA GLN A 261 -25.40 4.17 1.00
C GLN A 261 -25.83 2.71 0.88
N ARG A 262 -26.13 2.25 -0.35
CA ARG A 262 -26.49 0.86 -0.63
C ARG A 262 -25.38 -0.10 -0.21
N ASN A 263 -24.13 0.18 -0.57
CA ASN A 263 -23.01 -0.69 -0.20
C ASN A 263 -22.60 -0.54 1.26
N ILE A 264 -22.78 0.64 1.87
CA ILE A 264 -22.64 0.81 3.33
C ILE A 264 -23.62 -0.12 4.08
N ASP A 265 -24.88 -0.21 3.61
CA ASP A 265 -25.89 -1.09 4.22
C ASP A 265 -25.51 -2.57 4.09
N ARG A 266 -24.99 -2.99 2.93
CA ARG A 266 -24.47 -4.36 2.70
C ARG A 266 -23.27 -4.69 3.58
N ILE A 267 -22.31 -3.77 3.70
CA ILE A 267 -21.14 -3.92 4.60
C ILE A 267 -21.61 -4.14 6.04
N LYS A 268 -22.58 -3.33 6.49
CA LYS A 268 -23.15 -3.44 7.83
C LYS A 268 -23.89 -4.76 8.04
N GLU A 269 -24.68 -5.22 7.06
CA GLU A 269 -25.42 -6.49 7.13
C GLU A 269 -24.48 -7.69 7.32
N LEU A 270 -23.32 -7.65 6.67
CA LEU A 270 -22.25 -8.65 6.80
C LEU A 270 -21.32 -8.43 8.01
N GLY A 271 -21.55 -7.41 8.83
CA GLY A 271 -20.73 -7.09 10.00
C GLY A 271 -19.33 -6.56 9.69
N GLY A 272 -19.11 -6.03 8.48
CA GLY A 272 -17.86 -5.42 8.08
C GLY A 272 -17.70 -3.98 8.55
N GLY A 273 -16.49 -3.44 8.37
CA GLY A 273 -16.19 -2.03 8.61
C GLY A 273 -15.55 -1.34 7.42
N ILE A 274 -15.36 -0.02 7.56
CA ILE A 274 -14.64 0.82 6.60
C ILE A 274 -13.54 1.54 7.37
N ALA A 275 -12.32 1.49 6.85
CA ALA A 275 -11.20 2.28 7.35
C ALA A 275 -10.94 3.45 6.38
N VAL A 276 -11.23 4.67 6.85
CA VAL A 276 -11.12 5.89 6.05
C VAL A 276 -9.80 6.61 6.31
N GLN A 277 -9.20 7.17 5.26
CA GLN A 277 -7.97 7.96 5.32
C GLN A 277 -8.23 9.39 4.84
N HIS A 278 -7.34 10.28 5.24
CA HIS A 278 -7.40 11.72 5.01
C HIS A 278 -7.04 12.14 3.56
N ARG A 279 -6.98 11.19 2.61
CA ARG A 279 -6.67 11.46 1.20
C ARG A 279 -7.59 12.52 0.61
N MET A 280 -8.90 12.40 0.85
CA MET A 280 -9.89 13.36 0.34
C MET A 280 -9.68 14.78 0.89
N ALA A 281 -8.98 14.96 2.00
CA ALA A 281 -8.59 16.29 2.47
C ALA A 281 -7.47 16.93 1.63
N PHE A 282 -6.69 16.13 0.87
CA PHE A 282 -5.63 16.60 0.00
C PHE A 282 -5.99 16.54 -1.49
N GLN A 283 -6.77 15.54 -1.91
CA GLN A 283 -7.11 15.29 -3.32
C GLN A 283 -8.58 15.56 -3.67
N GLY A 284 -9.44 15.81 -2.69
CA GLY A 284 -10.89 15.94 -2.94
C GLY A 284 -11.27 17.10 -3.86
N GLU A 285 -10.42 18.10 -4.05
CA GLU A 285 -10.65 19.20 -5.01
C GLU A 285 -10.40 18.79 -6.47
N TYR A 286 -9.69 17.68 -6.71
CA TYR A 286 -9.48 17.12 -8.06
C TYR A 286 -10.61 16.15 -8.48
N PHE A 287 -11.44 15.72 -7.52
CA PHE A 287 -12.55 14.80 -7.72
C PHE A 287 -13.82 15.54 -8.17
#